data_AF-A0A7C2DMQ7-F1
#
_entry.id   AF-A0A7C2DMQ7-F1
#
_cell.length_a   1.000
_cell.length_b   1.000
_cell.length_c   1.000
_cell.angle_alpha   90.00
_cell.angle_beta   90.00
_cell.angle_gamma   90.00
#
_symmetry.space_group_name_H-M   'P 1'
#
loop_
_entity.id
_entity.type
_entity.pdbx_description
1 polymer ?
#
loop_
_entity_poly.entity_id
_entity_poly.type
_entity_poly.pdbx_seq_one_letter_code
_entity_poly.pdbx_strand_id
1 'polypeptide(L)'
;MVERLWEIYEQLCLVELRGLDEFVRRVKAGEFGEFPREDIVAFLREIEANMLDNIQTKAQEHDAYAEMADEVTAETQSMFDELIDELERA
;
A
#
# COMPACT_ATOMS: atom_id res chain seq x y z
N MET A 1 -14.37 -7.56 -5.69
CA MET A 1 -13.01 -8.13 -5.50
C MET A 1 -12.12 -7.11 -4.82
N VAL A 2 -11.92 -5.94 -5.43
CA VAL A 2 -11.19 -4.80 -4.85
C VAL A 2 -11.78 -4.34 -3.50
N GLU A 3 -13.10 -4.23 -3.37
CA GLU A 3 -13.76 -3.87 -2.09
C GLU A 3 -13.39 -4.80 -0.93
N ARG A 4 -13.23 -6.11 -1.21
CA ARG A 4 -12.85 -7.08 -0.18
C ARG A 4 -11.37 -6.95 0.21
N LEU A 5 -10.50 -6.58 -0.74
CA LEU A 5 -9.10 -6.25 -0.44
C LEU A 5 -9.01 -4.99 0.44
N TRP A 6 -9.87 -3.99 0.20
CA TRP A 6 -10.00 -2.82 1.06
C TRP A 6 -10.40 -3.17 2.49
N GLU A 7 -11.42 -4.01 2.68
CA GLU A 7 -11.85 -4.47 4.01
C GLU A 7 -10.72 -5.19 4.77
N ILE A 8 -9.96 -6.04 4.08
CA ILE A 8 -8.84 -6.77 4.68
C ILE A 8 -7.71 -5.79 5.03
N TYR A 9 -7.40 -4.85 4.15
CA TYR A 9 -6.38 -3.82 4.38
C TYR A 9 -6.76 -2.92 5.56
N GLU A 10 -8.02 -2.47 5.64
CA GLU A 10 -8.51 -1.67 6.75
C GLU A 10 -8.34 -2.41 8.07
N GLN A 11 -8.78 -3.68 8.12
CA GLN A 11 -8.66 -4.49 9.32
C GLN A 11 -7.20 -4.74 9.70
N LEU A 12 -6.34 -5.15 8.76
CA LEU A 12 -4.96 -5.52 9.08
C LEU A 12 -4.08 -4.30 9.31
N CYS A 13 -4.10 -3.34 8.40
CA CYS A 13 -3.15 -2.23 8.41
C CYS A 13 -3.61 -1.04 9.25
N LEU A 14 -4.92 -0.78 9.31
CA LEU A 14 -5.44 0.39 10.05
C LEU A 14 -5.92 0.03 11.45
N VAL A 15 -6.61 -1.11 11.62
CA VAL A 15 -7.12 -1.55 12.93
C VAL A 15 -6.07 -2.33 13.72
N GLU A 16 -5.44 -3.33 13.09
CA GLU A 16 -4.43 -4.19 13.74
C GLU A 16 -3.00 -3.65 13.65
N LEU A 17 -2.79 -2.53 12.95
CA LEU A 17 -1.50 -1.84 12.77
C LEU A 17 -0.39 -2.78 12.23
N ARG A 18 -0.77 -3.69 11.34
CA ARG A 18 0.16 -4.60 10.65
C ARG A 18 0.71 -3.93 9.38
N GLY A 19 1.92 -4.31 9.00
CA GLY A 19 2.58 -3.78 7.81
C GLY A 19 1.92 -4.25 6.51
N LEU A 20 2.13 -3.49 5.43
CA LEU A 20 1.62 -3.82 4.10
C LEU A 20 2.30 -5.09 3.53
N ASP A 21 3.55 -5.34 3.90
CA ASP A 21 4.28 -6.59 3.63
C ASP A 21 3.54 -7.82 4.15
N GLU A 22 3.00 -7.73 5.36
CA GLU A 22 2.24 -8.82 5.96
C GLU A 22 0.89 -9.00 5.30
N PHE A 23 0.20 -7.90 4.96
CA PHE A 23 -1.03 -7.95 4.16
C PHE A 23 -0.79 -8.72 2.86
N VAL A 24 0.22 -8.34 2.08
CA VAL A 24 0.54 -9.00 0.79
C VAL A 24 0.86 -10.47 1.00
N ARG A 25 1.66 -10.81 2.01
CA ARG A 25 2.02 -12.19 2.33
C ARG A 25 0.79 -13.05 2.67
N ARG A 26 -0.14 -12.55 3.49
CA ARG A 26 -1.34 -13.29 3.92
C ARG A 26 -2.35 -13.44 2.78
N VAL A 27 -2.51 -12.42 1.95
CA VAL A 27 -3.34 -12.47 0.73
C VAL A 27 -2.76 -13.50 -0.26
N LYS A 28 -1.44 -13.49 -0.51
CA LYS A 28 -0.77 -14.50 -1.34
C LYS A 28 -0.89 -15.92 -0.81
N ALA A 29 -0.90 -16.09 0.52
CA ALA A 29 -1.10 -17.39 1.16
C ALA A 29 -2.54 -17.93 1.03
N GLY A 30 -3.46 -17.14 0.46
CA GLY A 30 -4.86 -17.51 0.29
C GLY A 30 -5.65 -17.50 1.60
N GLU A 31 -5.14 -16.85 2.65
CA GLU A 31 -5.75 -16.84 3.99
C GLU A 31 -7.17 -16.24 3.98
N PHE A 32 -7.41 -15.29 3.07
CA PHE A 32 -8.70 -14.62 2.91
C PHE A 32 -9.47 -15.09 1.67
N GLY A 33 -9.03 -16.17 1.04
CA GLY A 33 -9.49 -16.64 -0.27
C GLY A 33 -8.54 -16.23 -1.40
N GLU A 34 -8.83 -16.74 -2.60
CA GLU A 34 -8.01 -16.48 -3.79
C GLU A 34 -8.40 -15.14 -4.43
N PHE A 35 -7.38 -14.35 -4.77
CA PHE A 35 -7.51 -13.11 -5.52
C PHE A 35 -6.64 -13.20 -6.77
N PRO A 36 -7.13 -12.73 -7.94
CA PRO A 36 -6.28 -12.58 -9.11
C PRO A 36 -5.09 -11.69 -8.78
N ARG A 37 -3.91 -12.07 -9.28
CA ARG A 37 -2.69 -11.29 -9.08
C ARG A 37 -2.85 -9.85 -9.54
N GLU A 38 -3.45 -9.66 -10.70
CA GLU A 38 -3.74 -8.35 -11.28
C GLU A 38 -4.61 -7.47 -10.38
N ASP A 39 -5.59 -8.06 -9.68
CA ASP A 39 -6.44 -7.35 -8.73
C ASP A 39 -5.63 -6.89 -7.50
N ILE A 40 -4.71 -7.74 -7.00
CA ILE A 40 -3.84 -7.38 -5.87
C ILE A 40 -2.87 -6.26 -6.28
N VAL A 41 -2.27 -6.33 -7.48
CA VAL A 41 -1.39 -5.29 -8.00
C VAL A 41 -2.14 -3.97 -8.18
N ALA A 42 -3.31 -4.00 -8.81
CA ALA A 42 -4.14 -2.81 -9.01
C ALA A 42 -4.51 -2.17 -7.67
N PHE A 43 -4.86 -2.99 -6.68
CA PHE A 43 -5.15 -2.55 -5.32
C PHE A 43 -3.95 -1.89 -4.63
N LEU A 44 -2.76 -2.48 -4.73
CA LEU A 44 -1.53 -1.89 -4.17
C LEU A 44 -1.23 -0.52 -4.79
N ARG A 45 -1.40 -0.38 -6.11
CA ARG A 45 -1.25 0.92 -6.81
C ARG A 45 -2.29 1.95 -6.38
N GLU A 46 -3.50 1.51 -6.02
CA GLU A 46 -4.53 2.40 -5.47
C GLU A 46 -4.17 2.91 -4.06
N ILE A 47 -3.63 2.03 -3.19
CA ILE A 47 -3.11 2.44 -1.89
C ILE A 47 -1.94 3.41 -2.06
N GLU A 48 -1.00 3.09 -2.96
CA GLU A 48 0.14 3.95 -3.27
C GLU A 48 -0.33 5.37 -3.65
N ALA A 49 -1.26 5.47 -4.60
CA ALA A 49 -1.82 6.76 -5.02
C ALA A 49 -2.45 7.53 -3.84
N ASN A 50 -3.21 6.84 -2.97
CA ASN A 50 -3.80 7.45 -1.78
C ASN A 50 -2.75 7.91 -0.76
N MET A 51 -1.67 7.16 -0.57
CA MET A 51 -0.57 7.56 0.33
C MET A 51 0.17 8.78 -0.21
N LEU A 52 0.46 8.81 -1.52
CA LEU A 52 1.10 9.93 -2.17
C LEU A 52 0.25 11.20 -2.10
N ASP A 53 -1.06 11.11 -2.32
CA ASP A 53 -1.98 12.25 -2.17
C ASP A 53 -2.02 12.77 -0.73
N ASN A 54 -1.99 11.87 0.26
CA ASN A 54 -1.90 12.24 1.67
C ASN A 54 -0.56 12.93 2.01
N ILE A 55 0.56 12.47 1.47
CA ILE A 55 1.88 13.10 1.65
C ILE A 55 1.84 14.53 1.10
N GLN A 56 1.34 14.71 -0.12
CA GLN A 56 1.23 16.02 -0.76
C GLN A 56 0.29 16.95 0.01
N THR A 57 -0.84 16.44 0.49
CA THR A 57 -1.76 17.20 1.33
C THR A 57 -1.09 17.66 2.63
N LYS A 58 -0.37 16.77 3.32
CA LYS A 58 0.36 17.11 4.56
C LYS A 58 1.51 18.08 4.33
N ALA A 59 2.20 17.98 3.20
CA ALA A 59 3.25 18.91 2.81
C ALA A 59 2.72 20.35 2.69
N GLN A 60 1.47 20.52 2.24
CA GLN A 60 0.81 21.83 2.16
C GLN A 60 0.40 22.40 3.53
N GLU A 61 0.26 21.54 4.55
CA GLU A 61 -0.17 21.96 5.89
C GLU A 61 0.98 22.56 6.73
N HIS A 62 2.24 22.17 6.48
CA HIS A 62 3.37 22.59 7.31
C HIS A 62 4.72 22.54 6.56
N ASP A 63 5.51 23.62 6.63
CA ASP A 63 6.80 23.74 5.92
C ASP A 63 7.78 22.60 6.22
N ALA A 64 7.87 22.14 7.47
CA ALA A 64 8.72 21.00 7.83
C ALA A 64 8.34 19.68 7.12
N TYR A 65 7.08 19.49 6.72
CA TYR A 65 6.67 18.33 5.93
C TYR A 65 6.93 18.55 4.44
N ALA A 66 6.86 19.79 3.96
CA ALA A 66 7.24 20.12 2.58
C ALA A 66 8.70 19.79 2.28
N GLU A 67 9.61 20.03 3.22
CA GLU A 67 11.04 19.70 3.07
C GLU A 67 11.29 18.18 2.95
N MET A 68 10.44 17.36 3.56
CA MET A 68 10.57 15.90 3.55
C MET A 68 9.70 15.21 2.49
N ALA A 69 8.78 15.94 1.84
CA ALA A 69 7.76 15.35 0.99
C ALA A 69 8.35 14.55 -0.18
N ASP A 70 9.42 15.05 -0.80
CA ASP A 70 10.09 14.37 -1.92
C ASP A 70 10.77 13.06 -1.49
N GLU A 71 11.43 13.06 -0.32
CA GLU A 71 12.09 11.87 0.23
C GLU A 71 11.06 10.81 0.58
N VAL A 72 10.03 11.17 1.36
CA VAL A 72 8.96 10.25 1.77
C VAL A 72 8.18 9.74 0.56
N THR A 73 7.99 10.56 -0.48
CA THR A 73 7.39 10.13 -1.75
C THR A 73 8.23 9.03 -2.42
N ALA A 74 9.54 9.25 -2.55
CA ALA A 74 10.44 8.29 -3.18
C ALA A 74 10.54 6.98 -2.39
N GLU A 75 10.61 7.05 -1.06
CA GLU A 75 10.58 5.88 -0.17
C GLU A 75 9.27 5.09 -0.33
N THR A 76 8.13 5.79 -0.37
CA THR A 76 6.82 5.16 -0.56
C THR A 76 6.75 4.44 -1.90
N GLN A 77 7.14 5.09 -2.99
CA GLN A 77 7.15 4.47 -4.32
C GLN A 77 8.06 3.24 -4.38
N SER A 78 9.27 3.34 -3.82
CA SER A 78 10.21 2.21 -3.77
C SER A 78 9.64 1.02 -3.00
N MET A 79 8.98 1.27 -1.86
CA MET A 79 8.33 0.22 -1.06
C MET A 79 7.23 -0.50 -1.86
N PHE A 80 6.38 0.23 -2.58
CA PHE A 80 5.31 -0.36 -3.38
C PHE A 80 5.85 -1.14 -4.59
N ASP A 81 6.87 -0.61 -5.26
CA ASP A 81 7.54 -1.31 -6.36
C ASP A 81 8.16 -2.62 -5.89
N GLU A 82 8.82 -2.66 -4.73
CA GLU A 82 9.36 -3.88 -4.14
C GLU A 82 8.26 -4.92 -3.83
N LEU A 83 7.15 -4.50 -3.21
CA LEU A 83 6.03 -5.38 -2.89
C LEU A 83 5.37 -5.98 -4.14
N ILE A 84 5.24 -5.19 -5.20
CA ILE A 84 4.65 -5.63 -6.46
C ILE A 84 5.62 -6.57 -7.19
N ASP A 85 6.92 -6.24 -7.24
CA ASP A 85 7.94 -7.11 -7.81
C ASP A 85 7.97 -8.49 -7.13
N GLU A 86 7.86 -8.54 -5.81
CA GLU A 86 7.77 -9.80 -5.05
C GLU A 86 6.50 -10.59 -5.34
N LEU A 87 5.39 -9.90 -5.63
CA LEU A 87 4.14 -10.52 -6.04
C LEU A 87 4.23 -11.10 -7.46
N GLU A 88 4.91 -10.41 -8.37
CA GLU A 88 5.05 -10.81 -9.77
C GLU A 88 6.07 -11.93 -10.00
N ARG A 89 7.16 -11.96 -9.22
CA ARG A 89 8.22 -12.99 -9.33
C ARG A 89 7.84 -14.36 -8.76
N ALA A 90 6.81 -14.42 -7.92
CA ALA A 90 6.28 -15.67 -7.33
C ALA A 90 5.32 -16.40 -8.28
#